data_AF-A0A1V9ZWA7-F1
#
_entry.id   AF-A0A1V9ZWA7-F1
#
_cell.length_a   1.000
_cell.length_b   1.000
_cell.length_c   1.000
_cell.angle_alpha   90.00
_cell.angle_beta   90.00
_cell.angle_gamma   90.00
#
_symmetry.space_group_name_H-M   'P 1'
#
loop_
_entity.id
_entity.type
_entity.pdbx_description
1 polymer ?
#
loop_
_entity_poly.entity_id
_entity_poly.type
_entity_poly.pdbx_seq_one_letter_code
_entity_poly.pdbx_strand_id
1 'polypeptide(L)'
;MGKHHTNHAAPSIEVDAKTMLFLIKFLNTSDKSKILDVFEGHLNDHQADKIVDQRLFGGLTKLDDILEKKIMRKKKYEEFQNLALQWAAENKPKEKKQHA
;
A
#
# COMPACT_ATOMS: atom_id res chain seq x y z
N MET A 1 -7.50 5.06 -27.34
CA MET A 1 -7.47 5.08 -25.86
C MET A 1 -6.24 4.32 -25.42
N GLY A 2 -5.13 5.04 -25.19
CA GLY A 2 -3.84 4.42 -24.89
C GLY A 2 -3.89 3.76 -23.51
N LYS A 3 -3.61 2.46 -23.46
CA LYS A 3 -3.39 1.75 -22.20
C LYS A 3 -2.08 2.30 -21.63
N HIS A 4 -2.16 3.11 -20.58
CA HIS A 4 -0.99 3.51 -19.82
C HIS A 4 -0.47 2.26 -19.09
N HIS A 5 0.38 1.48 -19.75
CA HIS A 5 1.24 0.52 -19.07
C HIS A 5 2.32 1.36 -18.40
N THR A 6 2.06 1.75 -17.16
CA THR A 6 3.10 2.28 -16.29
C THR A 6 4.09 1.15 -16.04
N ASN A 7 5.22 1.17 -16.75
CA ASN A 7 6.38 0.31 -16.48
C ASN A 7 7.01 0.73 -15.14
N HIS A 8 6.35 0.35 -14.05
CA HIS A 8 6.92 0.31 -12.72
C HIS A 8 7.67 -1.02 -12.57
N ALA A 9 8.79 -1.00 -11.84
CA ALA A 9 9.47 -2.24 -11.52
C ALA A 9 8.47 -3.15 -10.77
N ALA A 10 8.36 -4.40 -11.18
CA ALA A 10 7.57 -5.36 -10.43
C ALA A 10 8.10 -5.43 -9.00
N PRO A 11 7.24 -5.59 -7.98
CA PRO A 11 7.70 -5.78 -6.61
C PRO A 11 8.72 -6.92 -6.57
N SER A 12 9.80 -6.74 -5.80
CA SER A 12 10.88 -7.75 -5.73
C SER A 12 10.48 -9.02 -5.00
N ILE A 13 9.31 -8.99 -4.35
CA ILE A 13 8.68 -10.12 -3.69
C ILE A 13 7.41 -10.52 -4.43
N GLU A 14 7.30 -11.81 -4.76
CA GLU A 14 6.06 -12.39 -5.25
C GLU A 14 5.07 -12.44 -4.08
N VAL A 15 3.97 -11.69 -4.19
CA VAL A 15 2.97 -11.57 -3.13
C VAL A 15 1.61 -12.03 -3.64
N ASP A 16 0.93 -12.84 -2.83
CA ASP A 16 -0.42 -13.29 -3.15
C ASP A 16 -1.42 -12.13 -3.09
N ALA A 17 -2.53 -12.29 -3.81
CA ALA A 17 -3.58 -11.28 -3.89
C ALA A 17 -4.17 -10.90 -2.50
N LYS A 18 -4.20 -11.81 -1.52
CA LYS A 18 -4.73 -11.49 -0.18
C LYS A 18 -3.81 -10.53 0.56
N THR A 19 -2.49 -10.68 0.41
CA THR A 19 -1.50 -9.74 0.95
C THR A 19 -1.72 -8.32 0.39
N MET A 20 -1.87 -8.20 -0.93
CA MET A 20 -2.12 -6.92 -1.59
C MET A 20 -3.45 -6.29 -1.12
N LEU A 21 -4.53 -7.08 -1.07
CA LEU A 21 -5.83 -6.62 -0.60
C LEU A 21 -5.79 -6.18 0.87
N PHE A 22 -5.07 -6.92 1.72
CA PHE A 22 -4.90 -6.55 3.12
C PHE A 22 -4.18 -5.21 3.27
N LEU A 23 -3.08 -4.99 2.53
CA LEU A 23 -2.34 -3.73 2.55
C LEU A 23 -3.21 -2.56 2.08
N ILE A 24 -3.89 -2.72 0.96
CA ILE A 24 -4.77 -1.67 0.41
C ILE A 24 -5.87 -1.32 1.41
N LYS A 25 -6.51 -2.34 2.01
CA LYS A 25 -7.53 -2.14 3.04
C LYS A 25 -6.94 -1.39 4.24
N PHE A 26 -5.77 -1.81 4.73
CA PHE A 26 -5.09 -1.14 5.84
C PHE A 26 -4.84 0.34 5.55
N LEU A 27 -4.31 0.69 4.37
CA LEU A 27 -4.05 2.08 3.97
C LEU A 27 -5.35 2.91 3.81
N ASN A 28 -6.45 2.26 3.40
CA ASN A 28 -7.74 2.93 3.22
C ASN A 28 -8.54 3.08 4.52
N THR A 29 -8.28 2.31 5.57
CA THR A 29 -9.12 2.33 6.78
C THR A 29 -8.40 2.70 8.07
N SER A 30 -7.08 2.58 8.14
CA SER A 30 -6.35 2.85 9.39
C SER A 30 -6.21 4.33 9.69
N ASP A 31 -6.07 4.71 10.95
CA ASP A 31 -5.82 6.11 11.30
C ASP A 31 -4.46 6.59 10.76
N LYS A 32 -4.32 7.90 10.55
CA LYS A 32 -3.08 8.49 10.05
C LYS A 32 -1.88 8.13 10.94
N SER A 33 -2.05 8.26 12.26
CA SER A 33 -1.03 7.91 13.24
C SER A 33 -0.57 6.47 13.07
N LYS A 34 -1.52 5.53 12.92
CA LYS A 34 -1.20 4.12 12.74
C LYS A 34 -0.43 3.84 11.45
N ILE A 35 -0.75 4.55 10.37
CA ILE A 35 -0.01 4.45 9.10
C ILE A 35 1.43 4.95 9.27
N LEU A 36 1.62 6.08 9.97
CA LEU A 36 2.93 6.64 10.26
C LEU A 36 3.75 5.73 11.16
N ASP A 37 3.15 5.16 12.20
CA ASP A 37 3.83 4.23 13.11
C ASP A 37 4.31 2.96 12.40
N VAL A 38 3.47 2.41 11.51
CA VAL A 38 3.79 1.17 10.77
C VAL A 38 4.86 1.41 9.70
N PHE A 39 4.89 2.60 9.09
CA PHE A 39 5.81 2.93 8.01
C PHE A 39 6.75 4.08 8.37
N GLU A 40 7.18 4.12 9.63
CA GLU A 40 8.11 5.12 10.15
C GLU A 40 9.39 5.15 9.30
N GLY A 41 9.86 6.35 8.96
CA GLY A 41 11.01 6.54 8.06
C GLY A 41 10.70 6.38 6.56
N HIS A 42 9.60 5.70 6.20
CA HIS A 42 9.19 5.50 4.81
C HIS A 42 8.03 6.40 4.38
N LEU A 43 7.20 6.85 5.31
CA LEU A 43 6.20 7.89 5.10
C LEU A 43 6.54 9.14 5.94
N ASN A 44 6.25 10.31 5.39
CA ASN A 44 6.18 11.54 6.17
C ASN A 44 4.72 11.98 6.32
N ASP A 45 4.47 12.93 7.22
CA ASP A 45 3.12 13.42 7.52
C ASP A 45 2.34 13.82 6.27
N HIS A 46 2.94 14.60 5.38
CA HIS A 46 2.30 15.03 4.13
C HIS A 46 1.91 13.87 3.21
N GLN A 47 2.74 12.82 3.15
CA GLN A 47 2.44 11.62 2.38
C GLN A 47 1.30 10.82 3.01
N ALA A 48 1.28 10.73 4.34
CA ALA A 48 0.22 10.05 5.07
C ALA A 48 -1.11 10.81 4.95
N ASP A 49 -1.10 12.15 5.08
CA ASP A 49 -2.27 13.01 4.83
C ASP A 49 -2.85 12.74 3.44
N LYS A 50 -2.01 12.72 2.40
CA LYS A 50 -2.46 12.41 1.04
C LYS A 50 -3.08 11.02 0.89
N ILE A 51 -2.53 10.00 1.57
CA ILE A 51 -3.11 8.64 1.57
C ILE A 51 -4.50 8.66 2.21
N VAL A 52 -4.65 9.39 3.32
CA VAL A 52 -5.94 9.55 4.00
C VAL A 52 -6.92 10.33 3.11
N ASP A 53 -6.49 11.41 2.47
CA ASP A 53 -7.32 12.22 1.58
C ASP A 53 -7.84 11.42 0.39
N GLN A 54 -7.08 10.45 -0.13
CA GLN A 54 -7.57 9.59 -1.21
C GLN A 54 -8.86 8.84 -0.84
N ARG A 55 -9.16 8.64 0.44
CA ARG A 55 -10.42 8.00 0.90
C ARG A 55 -11.64 8.82 0.49
N LEU A 56 -11.53 10.14 0.38
CA LEU A 56 -12.58 11.03 -0.11
C LEU A 56 -12.85 10.85 -1.62
N PHE A 57 -11.90 10.23 -2.34
CA PHE A 57 -11.96 9.98 -3.78
C PHE A 57 -12.07 8.49 -4.13
N GLY A 58 -12.60 7.67 -3.22
CA GLY A 58 -12.79 6.23 -3.42
C GLY A 58 -11.63 5.36 -2.92
N GLY A 59 -10.60 5.96 -2.31
CA GLY A 59 -9.45 5.26 -1.75
C GLY A 59 -8.46 4.76 -2.80
N LEU A 60 -7.42 4.07 -2.32
CA LEU A 60 -6.48 3.35 -3.18
C LEU A 60 -7.14 2.05 -3.66
N THR A 61 -7.07 1.79 -4.96
CA THR A 61 -7.57 0.56 -5.60
C THR A 61 -6.46 -0.45 -5.86
N LYS A 62 -5.24 0.05 -6.04
CA LYS A 62 -4.00 -0.70 -6.20
C LYS A 62 -2.87 0.09 -5.57
N LEU A 63 -1.77 -0.58 -5.23
CA LEU A 63 -0.64 0.09 -4.57
C LEU A 63 0.01 1.16 -5.46
N ASP A 64 0.03 0.95 -6.79
CA ASP A 64 0.56 1.89 -7.77
C ASP A 64 -0.18 3.23 -7.82
N ASP A 65 -1.40 3.31 -7.28
CA ASP A 65 -2.12 4.58 -7.13
C ASP A 65 -1.31 5.59 -6.33
N ILE A 66 -0.41 5.14 -5.45
CA ILE A 66 0.54 6.01 -4.73
C ILE A 66 1.43 6.81 -5.69
N LEU A 67 1.86 6.20 -6.81
CA LEU A 67 2.62 6.88 -7.85
C LEU A 67 1.72 7.68 -8.79
N GLU A 68 0.60 7.10 -9.23
CA GLU A 68 -0.33 7.77 -10.15
C GLU A 68 -0.89 9.06 -9.55
N LYS A 69 -1.17 9.06 -8.24
CA LYS A 69 -1.66 10.21 -7.47
C LYS A 69 -0.53 11.12 -6.95
N LYS A 70 0.73 10.83 -7.32
CA LYS A 70 1.91 11.63 -6.94
C LYS A 70 2.01 11.85 -5.42
N ILE A 71 1.74 10.80 -4.65
CA ILE A 71 1.91 10.79 -3.19
C ILE A 71 3.41 10.79 -2.85
N MET A 72 4.19 9.94 -3.53
CA MET A 72 5.64 9.89 -3.38
C MET A 72 6.37 9.72 -4.72
N ARG A 73 7.69 9.92 -4.70
CA ARG A 73 8.56 9.77 -5.87
C ARG A 73 8.87 8.29 -6.13
N LYS A 74 9.11 7.93 -7.39
CA LYS A 74 9.36 6.55 -7.84
C LYS A 74 10.40 5.80 -6.99
N LYS A 75 11.59 6.38 -6.77
CA LYS A 75 12.65 5.74 -5.97
C LYS A 75 12.18 5.41 -4.54
N LYS A 76 11.53 6.37 -3.88
CA LYS A 76 11.00 6.18 -2.52
C LYS A 76 9.83 5.19 -2.50
N TYR A 77 9.04 5.14 -3.57
CA TYR A 77 7.98 4.15 -3.72
C TYR A 77 8.49 2.73 -3.82
N GLU A 78 9.55 2.48 -4.58
CA GLU A 78 10.11 1.13 -4.72
C GLU A 78 10.60 0.60 -3.36
N GLU A 79 11.23 1.45 -2.54
CA GLU A 79 11.63 1.13 -1.17
C GLU A 79 10.41 0.88 -0.26
N PHE A 80 9.41 1.76 -0.32
CA PHE A 80 8.18 1.65 0.46
C PHE A 80 7.36 0.40 0.07
N GLN A 81 7.23 0.11 -1.22
CA GLN A 81 6.42 -0.99 -1.75
C GLN A 81 6.90 -2.32 -1.20
N ASN A 82 8.20 -2.59 -1.24
CA ASN A 82 8.75 -3.85 -0.75
C ASN A 82 8.53 -4.02 0.75
N LEU A 83 8.77 -2.96 1.54
CA LEU A 83 8.55 -2.98 2.99
C LEU A 83 7.06 -3.11 3.34
N ALA A 84 6.18 -2.37 2.67
CA ALA A 84 4.75 -2.40 2.91
C ALA A 84 4.14 -3.77 2.59
N LEU A 85 4.59 -4.38 1.49
CA LEU A 85 4.18 -5.72 1.10
C LEU A 85 4.71 -6.80 2.06
N GLN A 86 5.95 -6.68 2.53
CA GLN A 86 6.50 -7.58 3.54
C GLN A 86 5.71 -7.48 4.85
N TRP A 87 5.49 -6.26 5.35
CA TRP A 87 4.68 -6.03 6.56
C TRP A 87 3.28 -6.63 6.41
N ALA A 88 2.64 -6.43 5.25
CA ALA A 88 1.32 -6.99 4.97
C ALA A 88 1.34 -8.53 4.95
N ALA A 89 2.38 -9.16 4.41
CA ALA A 89 2.50 -10.61 4.38
C ALA A 89 2.61 -11.20 5.80
N GLU A 90 3.30 -10.49 6.69
CA GLU A 90 3.51 -10.87 8.09
C GLU A 90 2.27 -10.61 8.97
N ASN A 91 1.51 -9.56 8.68
CA ASN A 91 0.43 -9.06 9.54
C ASN A 91 -0.99 -9.39 9.04
N LYS A 92 -1.14 -9.89 7.81
CA LYS A 92 -2.45 -10.30 7.32
C LYS A 92 -3.06 -11.35 8.26
N PRO A 93 -4.38 -11.30 8.54
CA PRO A 93 -5.04 -12.33 9.32
C PRO A 93 -4.78 -13.70 8.69
N LYS A 94 -4.17 -14.60 9.46
CA LYS A 94 -4.06 -16.01 9.06
C LYS A 94 -5.49 -16.55 8.97
N GLU A 95 -5.82 -17.24 7.88
CA GLU A 95 -7.11 -17.91 7.77
C GLU A 95 -7.32 -18.74 9.04
N LYS A 96 -8.40 -18.45 9.78
CA LYS A 96 -8.88 -19.39 10.77
C LYS A 96 -9.12 -20.67 9.99
N LYS A 97 -8.30 -21.70 10.23
CA LYS A 97 -8.63 -23.07 9.84
C LYS A 97 -10.05 -23.28 10.37
N GLN A 98 -11.04 -23.30 9.48
CA GLN A 98 -12.34 -23.84 9.82
C GLN A 98 -12.05 -25.31 10.12
N HIS A 99 -11.94 -25.64 11.39
CA HIS A 99 -11.92 -27.02 11.83
C HIS A 99 -13.33 -27.57 11.57
N ALA A 100 -13.36 -28.56 10.67
CA ALA A 100 -14.36 -29.60 10.45
C ALA A 100 -15.83 -29.18 10.32
#